data_AF-A0A2A5ISX4-F1
#
_entry.id   AF-A0A2A5ISX4-F1
#
_cell.length_a   1.000
_cell.length_b   1.000
_cell.length_c   1.000
_cell.angle_alpha   90.00
_cell.angle_beta   90.00
_cell.angle_gamma   90.00
#
_symmetry.space_group_name_H-M   'P 1'
#
loop_
_entity.id
_entity.type
_entity.pdbx_description
1 polymer ?
#
loop_
_entity_poly.entity_id
_entity_poly.type
_entity_poly.pdbx_seq_one_letter_code
_entity_poly.pdbx_strand_id
1 'polypeptide(L)'
;MKIDGLDRLLSQLQKASDGGLKAQYQDWLQEMGLQFLDIIQDELIKEKAVDTGRLLSSFQKGDKENHFLITRGGLTLEVGTQLEYASYVNDGHAVSSSGERRWVPGRWTGGRFEYDPNASTGMMLASQWIDGNGYWDHAVMLYEQLFEYSLDRKLQSWIDRHFGR
;
A
#
# COMPACT_ATOMS: atom_id res chain seq x y z
N MET A 1 16.73 53.44 -2.33
CA MET A 1 17.67 52.43 -1.78
C MET A 1 17.40 51.13 -2.52
N LYS A 2 18.41 50.52 -3.16
CA LYS A 2 18.27 49.21 -3.81
C LYS A 2 18.94 48.20 -2.89
N ILE A 3 18.20 47.18 -2.46
CA ILE A 3 18.74 46.12 -1.61
C ILE A 3 19.25 45.03 -2.53
N ASP A 4 20.56 44.79 -2.49
CA ASP A 4 21.18 43.75 -3.31
C ASP A 4 20.58 42.38 -2.98
N GLY A 5 20.16 41.66 -4.02
CA GLY A 5 19.54 40.33 -3.92
C GLY A 5 18.02 40.32 -3.69
N LEU A 6 17.37 41.46 -3.40
CA LEU A 6 15.91 41.51 -3.21
C LEU A 6 15.15 41.11 -4.48
N ASP A 7 15.50 41.67 -5.64
CA ASP A 7 14.84 41.39 -6.92
C ASP A 7 14.95 39.89 -7.30
N ARG A 8 16.10 39.27 -6.99
CA ARG A 8 16.32 37.82 -7.20
C ARG A 8 15.44 36.99 -6.28
N LEU A 9 15.39 37.32 -4.99
CA LEU A 9 14.57 36.62 -4.01
C LEU A 9 13.09 36.70 -4.38
N LEU A 10 12.59 37.89 -4.72
CA LEU A 10 11.20 38.08 -5.15
C LEU A 10 10.88 37.25 -6.39
N SER A 11 11.81 37.18 -7.36
CA SER A 11 11.64 36.34 -8.55
C SER A 11 11.60 34.85 -8.23
N GLN A 12 12.41 34.38 -7.27
CA GLN A 12 12.40 32.97 -6.82
C GLN A 12 11.10 32.63 -6.07
N LEU A 13 10.64 33.54 -5.20
CA LEU A 13 9.36 33.40 -4.48
C LEU A 13 8.18 33.37 -5.45
N GLN A 14 8.16 34.25 -6.44
CA GLN A 14 7.14 34.28 -7.48
C GLN A 14 7.08 32.95 -8.24
N LYS A 15 8.23 32.41 -8.67
CA LYS A 15 8.27 31.09 -9.33
C LYS A 15 7.79 29.95 -8.44
N ALA A 16 8.13 29.99 -7.16
CA ALA A 16 7.68 29.03 -6.18
C ALA A 16 6.15 29.07 -5.98
N SER A 17 5.57 30.28 -5.86
CA SER A 17 4.13 30.49 -5.67
C SER A 17 3.33 30.19 -6.93
N ASP A 18 3.90 30.42 -8.10
CA ASP A 18 3.25 30.24 -9.41
C ASP A 18 3.26 28.77 -9.85
N GLY A 19 3.07 27.85 -8.90
CA GLY A 19 2.91 26.42 -9.13
C GLY A 19 4.19 25.60 -9.07
N GLY A 20 5.38 26.22 -9.00
CA GLY A 20 6.66 25.49 -8.93
C GLY A 20 6.75 24.57 -7.71
N LEU A 21 6.32 25.05 -6.54
CA LEU A 21 6.27 24.22 -5.33
C LEU A 21 5.19 23.13 -5.44
N LYS A 22 4.02 23.46 -6.00
CA LYS A 22 2.90 22.51 -6.14
C LYS A 22 3.26 21.33 -7.05
N ALA A 23 3.90 21.60 -8.19
CA ALA A 23 4.37 20.55 -9.10
C ALA A 23 5.39 19.65 -8.39
N GLN A 24 6.31 20.24 -7.64
CA GLN A 24 7.30 19.46 -6.90
C GLN A 24 6.66 18.56 -5.82
N TYR A 25 5.63 19.05 -5.10
CA TYR A 25 4.89 18.24 -4.13
C TYR A 25 4.15 17.06 -4.77
N GLN A 26 3.60 17.25 -5.98
CA GLN A 26 2.96 16.16 -6.73
C GLN A 26 3.95 15.03 -7.01
N ASP A 27 5.16 15.38 -7.47
CA ASP A 27 6.20 14.40 -7.74
C ASP A 27 6.61 13.64 -6.47
N TRP A 28 6.78 14.35 -5.35
CA TRP A 28 7.13 13.72 -4.08
C TRP A 28 6.05 12.77 -3.59
N LEU A 29 4.78 13.17 -3.64
CA LEU A 29 3.69 12.29 -3.22
C LEU A 29 3.58 11.06 -4.13
N GLN A 30 3.85 11.22 -5.42
CA GLN A 30 3.91 10.09 -6.33
C GLN A 30 5.05 9.13 -5.97
N GLU A 31 6.26 9.64 -5.73
CA GLU A 31 7.40 8.83 -5.30
C GLU A 31 7.15 8.12 -3.98
N MET A 32 6.59 8.82 -2.98
CA MET A 32 6.29 8.25 -1.67
C MET A 32 5.19 7.19 -1.75
N GLY A 33 4.18 7.39 -2.61
CA GLY A 33 3.18 6.36 -2.85
C GLY A 33 3.74 5.11 -3.51
N LEU A 34 4.69 5.25 -4.44
CA LEU A 34 5.40 4.10 -5.02
C LEU A 34 6.21 3.37 -3.94
N GLN A 35 6.93 4.11 -3.11
CA GLN A 35 7.65 3.54 -1.97
C GLN A 35 6.73 2.79 -1.01
N PHE A 36 5.51 3.29 -0.79
CA PHE A 36 4.55 2.60 0.07
C PHE A 36 4.10 1.26 -0.54
N LEU A 37 3.83 1.23 -1.85
CA LEU A 37 3.54 -0.02 -2.56
C LEU A 37 4.67 -1.06 -2.43
N ASP A 38 5.93 -0.61 -2.46
CA ASP A 38 7.09 -1.49 -2.28
C ASP A 38 7.14 -2.04 -0.84
N ILE A 39 6.94 -1.19 0.17
CA ILE A 39 6.92 -1.61 1.59
C ILE A 39 5.81 -2.66 1.83
N ILE A 40 4.62 -2.46 1.26
CA ILE A 40 3.52 -3.41 1.38
C ILE A 40 3.90 -4.78 0.78
N GLN A 41 4.53 -4.78 -0.40
CA GLN A 41 4.98 -6.01 -1.04
C GLN A 41 6.07 -6.72 -0.22
N ASP A 42 7.01 -5.98 0.36
CA ASP A 42 8.05 -6.54 1.22
C ASP A 42 7.47 -7.21 2.47
N GLU A 43 6.50 -6.57 3.14
CA GLU A 43 5.83 -7.16 4.30
C GLU A 43 5.01 -8.41 3.93
N LEU A 44 4.34 -8.42 2.76
CA LEU A 44 3.66 -9.63 2.25
C LEU A 44 4.62 -10.81 2.01
N ILE A 45 5.80 -10.53 1.45
CA ILE A 45 6.83 -11.54 1.21
C ILE A 45 7.40 -12.07 2.53
N LYS A 46 7.69 -11.17 3.47
CA LYS A 46 8.26 -11.47 4.79
C LYS A 46 7.36 -12.36 5.63
N GLU A 47 6.05 -12.12 5.63
CA GLU A 47 5.07 -12.94 6.36
C GLU A 47 4.81 -14.31 5.71
N LYS A 48 5.57 -14.66 4.65
CA LYS A 48 5.49 -15.95 3.93
C LYS A 48 4.05 -16.33 3.60
N ALA A 49 3.26 -15.39 3.10
CA ALA A 49 1.94 -15.72 2.58
C ALA A 49 2.12 -16.58 1.32
N VAL A 50 2.13 -17.91 1.49
CA VAL A 50 2.65 -18.91 0.54
C VAL A 50 1.92 -18.94 -0.83
N ASP A 51 0.78 -18.26 -0.99
CA ASP A 51 -0.07 -18.35 -2.18
C ASP A 51 -0.57 -16.99 -2.73
N THR A 52 0.09 -15.89 -2.39
CA THR A 52 -0.45 -14.53 -2.62
C THR A 52 0.03 -13.88 -3.91
N GLY A 53 0.43 -14.61 -4.95
CA GLY A 53 0.90 -14.01 -6.21
C GLY A 53 -0.04 -12.91 -6.75
N ARG A 54 -1.36 -13.15 -6.71
CA ARG A 54 -2.37 -12.14 -7.10
C ARG A 54 -2.45 -10.95 -6.15
N LEU A 55 -2.38 -11.17 -4.83
CA LEU A 55 -2.43 -10.10 -3.83
C LEU A 55 -1.12 -9.29 -3.84
N LEU A 56 0.02 -9.93 -4.02
CA LEU A 56 1.30 -9.27 -4.20
C LEU A 56 1.27 -8.39 -5.46
N SER A 57 0.83 -8.95 -6.59
CA SER A 57 0.69 -8.19 -7.84
C SER A 57 -0.34 -7.07 -7.76
N SER A 58 -1.38 -7.16 -6.92
CA SER A 58 -2.34 -6.07 -6.78
C SER A 58 -1.77 -4.82 -6.09
N PHE A 59 -0.63 -4.94 -5.41
CA PHE A 59 0.16 -3.80 -4.94
C PHE A 59 1.22 -3.34 -5.95
N GLN A 60 1.24 -3.89 -7.17
CA GLN A 60 2.05 -3.35 -8.25
C GLN A 60 1.30 -2.23 -8.97
N LYS A 61 1.92 -1.05 -9.12
CA LYS A 61 1.29 0.06 -9.83
C LYS A 61 0.93 -0.33 -11.26
N GLY A 62 -0.33 -0.10 -11.62
CA GLY A 62 -0.88 -0.41 -12.95
C GLY A 62 -1.46 -1.82 -13.08
N ASP A 63 -1.38 -2.67 -12.05
CA ASP A 63 -2.20 -3.87 -11.99
C ASP A 63 -3.69 -3.50 -11.94
N LYS A 64 -4.54 -4.37 -12.49
CA LYS A 64 -5.99 -4.12 -12.58
C LYS A 64 -6.68 -4.01 -11.22
N GLU A 65 -6.13 -4.67 -10.20
CA GLU A 65 -6.66 -4.68 -8.84
C GLU A 65 -5.94 -3.65 -7.94
N ASN A 66 -5.02 -2.87 -8.51
CA ASN A 66 -4.30 -1.83 -7.80
C ASN A 66 -5.17 -0.60 -7.59
N HIS A 67 -5.21 -0.11 -6.36
CA HIS A 67 -5.77 1.20 -6.03
C HIS A 67 -4.62 2.16 -5.79
N PHE A 68 -4.36 3.04 -6.75
CA PHE A 68 -3.35 4.09 -6.62
C PHE A 68 -3.91 5.37 -7.22
N LEU A 69 -4.23 6.34 -6.36
CA LEU A 69 -4.89 7.57 -6.76
C LEU A 69 -4.24 8.78 -6.12
N ILE A 70 -3.90 9.77 -6.94
CA ILE A 70 -3.42 11.09 -6.50
C ILE A 70 -4.48 12.12 -6.89
N THR A 71 -5.06 12.81 -5.90
CA THR A 71 -6.12 13.81 -6.13
C THR A 71 -5.78 15.16 -5.50
N ARG A 72 -6.71 16.12 -5.64
CA ARG A 72 -6.64 17.49 -5.09
C ARG A 72 -5.37 18.25 -5.51
N GLY A 73 -4.92 17.99 -6.74
CA GLY A 73 -3.69 18.58 -7.26
C GLY A 73 -2.45 18.10 -6.51
N GLY A 74 -2.41 16.83 -6.11
CA GLY A 74 -1.30 16.22 -5.37
C GLY A 74 -1.27 16.66 -3.93
N LEU A 75 -2.41 16.61 -3.25
CA LEU A 75 -2.48 16.81 -1.80
C LEU A 75 -3.04 15.59 -1.08
N THR A 76 -3.58 14.63 -1.83
CA THR A 76 -4.13 13.39 -1.29
C THR A 76 -3.60 12.25 -2.14
N LEU A 77 -3.11 11.23 -1.44
CA LEU A 77 -2.63 9.98 -2.00
C LEU A 77 -3.47 8.86 -1.36
N GLU A 78 -4.07 8.04 -2.20
CA GLU A 78 -4.73 6.81 -1.79
C GLU A 78 -3.98 5.63 -2.40
N VAL A 79 -3.69 4.63 -1.57
CA VAL A 79 -2.95 3.42 -1.92
C VAL A 79 -3.72 2.22 -1.35
N GLY A 80 -3.83 1.14 -2.11
CA GLY A 80 -4.50 -0.08 -1.66
C GLY A 80 -4.70 -1.10 -2.77
N THR A 81 -5.65 -2.01 -2.54
CA THR A 81 -6.08 -3.02 -3.52
C THR A 81 -7.61 -3.14 -3.54
N GLN A 82 -8.17 -3.49 -4.69
CA GLN A 82 -9.59 -3.78 -4.88
C GLN A 82 -9.96 -5.23 -4.49
N LEU A 83 -8.98 -6.04 -4.08
CA LEU A 83 -9.22 -7.42 -3.67
C LEU A 83 -9.89 -7.46 -2.30
N GLU A 84 -11.16 -7.89 -2.27
CA GLU A 84 -11.93 -8.02 -1.03
C GLU A 84 -11.25 -8.93 0.00
N TYR A 85 -10.60 -10.01 -0.45
CA TYR A 85 -9.95 -10.94 0.47
C TYR A 85 -8.65 -10.41 1.11
N ALA A 86 -8.16 -9.23 0.68
CA ALA A 86 -6.95 -8.63 1.23
C ALA A 86 -7.09 -8.30 2.73
N SER A 87 -8.29 -7.89 3.17
CA SER A 87 -8.58 -7.65 4.59
C SER A 87 -8.54 -8.95 5.39
N TYR A 88 -9.06 -10.05 4.84
CA TYR A 88 -9.02 -11.36 5.53
C TYR A 88 -7.61 -11.89 5.72
N VAL A 89 -6.67 -11.54 4.82
CA VAL A 89 -5.25 -11.86 4.96
C VAL A 89 -4.60 -11.01 6.04
N ASN A 90 -4.98 -9.73 6.13
CA ASN A 90 -4.44 -8.81 7.15
C ASN A 90 -5.00 -9.09 8.55
N ASP A 91 -6.32 -9.07 8.68
CA ASP A 91 -7.07 -9.05 9.95
C ASP A 91 -7.36 -10.45 10.47
N GLY A 92 -7.33 -11.44 9.58
CA GLY A 92 -7.84 -12.77 9.84
C GLY A 92 -9.33 -12.89 9.50
N HIS A 93 -9.83 -14.12 9.55
CA HIS A 93 -11.23 -14.39 9.27
C HIS A 93 -11.70 -15.69 9.92
N ALA A 94 -13.00 -15.77 10.16
CA ALA A 94 -13.64 -17.02 10.54
C ALA A 94 -13.86 -17.89 9.29
N VAL A 95 -13.50 -19.17 9.38
CA VAL A 95 -13.70 -20.16 8.31
C VAL A 95 -15.19 -20.41 8.02
N SER A 96 -16.06 -20.11 9.00
CA SER A 96 -17.51 -20.06 8.82
C SER A 96 -18.08 -18.83 9.53
N SER A 97 -19.03 -18.14 8.89
CA SER A 97 -19.66 -16.92 9.41
C SER A 97 -20.71 -17.18 10.51
N SER A 98 -21.20 -18.42 10.65
CA SER A 98 -22.24 -18.81 11.61
C SER A 98 -21.76 -19.70 12.75
N GLY A 99 -20.45 -20.03 12.82
CA GLY A 99 -19.95 -21.03 13.76
C GLY A 99 -20.34 -22.47 13.38
N GLU A 100 -21.02 -22.65 12.25
CA GLU A 100 -21.53 -23.93 11.78
C GLU A 100 -20.43 -24.75 11.11
N ARG A 101 -20.45 -26.05 11.40
CA ARG A 101 -19.59 -27.00 10.69
C ARG A 101 -20.11 -27.15 9.26
N ARG A 102 -19.25 -26.90 8.27
CA ARG A 102 -19.59 -27.05 6.85
C ARG A 102 -19.06 -28.37 6.31
N TRP A 103 -19.92 -29.18 5.71
CA TRP A 103 -19.46 -30.31 4.91
C TRP A 103 -18.89 -29.79 3.58
N VAL A 104 -17.65 -30.17 3.27
CA VAL A 104 -16.98 -29.86 2.01
C VAL A 104 -16.77 -31.18 1.25
N PRO A 105 -17.45 -31.40 0.11
CA PRO A 105 -17.25 -32.60 -0.69
C PRO A 105 -15.88 -32.58 -1.38
N GLY A 106 -15.20 -33.72 -1.40
CA GLY A 106 -13.86 -33.84 -1.98
C GLY A 106 -13.12 -35.11 -1.56
N ARG A 107 -11.84 -35.20 -1.90
CA ARG A 107 -10.97 -36.36 -1.63
C ARG A 107 -9.61 -35.91 -1.11
N TRP A 108 -8.97 -36.74 -0.29
CA TRP A 108 -7.59 -36.53 0.13
C TRP A 108 -6.64 -37.20 -0.85
N THR A 109 -5.76 -36.41 -1.46
CA THR A 109 -4.71 -36.88 -2.37
C THR A 109 -3.36 -36.65 -1.68
N GLY A 110 -2.84 -37.70 -1.04
CA GLY A 110 -1.68 -37.58 -0.14
C GLY A 110 -2.00 -36.70 1.08
N GLY A 111 -1.22 -35.63 1.28
CA GLY A 111 -1.42 -34.68 2.38
C GLY A 111 -2.32 -33.47 2.05
N ARG A 112 -2.90 -33.41 0.85
CA ARG A 112 -3.73 -32.28 0.39
C ARG A 112 -5.18 -32.71 0.21
N PHE A 113 -6.11 -31.88 0.67
CA PHE A 113 -7.52 -32.02 0.34
C PHE A 113 -7.81 -31.36 -1.01
N GLU A 114 -8.43 -32.11 -1.92
CA GLU A 114 -8.87 -31.65 -3.23
C GLU A 114 -10.40 -31.56 -3.24
N TYR A 115 -10.91 -30.37 -3.53
CA TYR A 115 -12.35 -30.13 -3.65
C TYR A 115 -12.89 -30.81 -4.92
N ASP A 116 -13.90 -31.66 -4.76
CA ASP A 116 -14.69 -32.22 -5.86
C ASP A 116 -16.18 -32.24 -5.44
N PRO A 117 -17.03 -31.41 -6.06
CA PRO A 117 -18.45 -31.33 -5.71
C PRO A 117 -19.22 -32.63 -5.96
N ASN A 118 -18.72 -33.51 -6.82
CA ASN A 118 -19.36 -34.79 -7.14
C ASN A 118 -18.81 -35.96 -6.31
N ALA A 119 -17.86 -35.71 -5.40
CA ALA A 119 -17.33 -36.76 -4.54
C ALA A 119 -18.39 -37.20 -3.50
N SER A 120 -18.50 -38.52 -3.31
CA SER A 120 -19.28 -39.12 -2.22
C SER A 120 -18.58 -39.02 -0.86
N THR A 121 -17.34 -38.55 -0.84
CA THR A 121 -16.52 -38.31 0.36
C THR A 121 -16.31 -36.81 0.56
N GLY A 122 -15.73 -36.43 1.69
CA GLY A 122 -15.44 -35.04 1.98
C GLY A 122 -14.78 -34.87 3.33
N MET A 123 -14.75 -33.63 3.80
CA MET A 123 -14.33 -33.29 5.15
C MET A 123 -15.33 -32.35 5.81
N MET A 124 -15.47 -32.50 7.12
CA MET A 124 -16.16 -31.52 7.94
C MET A 124 -15.20 -30.39 8.26
N LEU A 125 -15.47 -29.21 7.74
CA LEU A 125 -14.75 -28.00 8.06
C LEU A 125 -15.32 -27.45 9.36
N ALA A 126 -14.55 -27.59 10.46
CA ALA A 126 -14.91 -26.98 11.73
C ALA A 126 -14.74 -25.46 11.64
N SER A 127 -15.64 -24.72 12.29
CA SER A 127 -15.45 -23.28 12.45
C SER A 127 -14.22 -23.04 13.32
N GLN A 128 -13.21 -22.40 12.75
CA GLN A 128 -12.03 -21.91 13.43
C GLN A 128 -11.74 -20.49 12.96
N TRP A 129 -11.03 -19.75 13.79
CA TRP A 129 -10.44 -18.48 13.39
C TRP A 129 -9.11 -18.74 12.69
N ILE A 130 -8.89 -18.09 11.56
CA ILE A 130 -7.58 -18.03 10.90
C ILE A 130 -7.02 -16.65 11.21
N ASP A 131 -5.88 -16.63 11.88
CA ASP A 131 -5.16 -15.39 12.18
C ASP A 131 -4.68 -14.73 10.89
N GLY A 132 -4.86 -13.42 10.82
CA GLY A 132 -4.23 -12.59 9.80
C GLY A 132 -2.75 -12.39 10.11
N ASN A 133 -1.99 -11.97 9.10
CA ASN A 133 -0.55 -11.75 9.25
C ASN A 133 -0.19 -10.28 9.53
N GLY A 134 -1.15 -9.36 9.52
CA GLY A 134 -0.92 -7.94 9.82
C GLY A 134 -0.02 -7.19 8.83
N TYR A 135 0.16 -7.69 7.60
CA TYR A 135 1.08 -7.11 6.62
C TYR A 135 0.81 -5.61 6.36
N TRP A 136 -0.46 -5.22 6.32
CA TRP A 136 -0.87 -3.84 6.05
C TRP A 136 -0.54 -2.93 7.22
N ASP A 137 -0.87 -3.36 8.44
CA ASP A 137 -0.62 -2.57 9.64
C ASP A 137 0.89 -2.36 9.88
N HIS A 138 1.69 -3.40 9.65
CA HIS A 138 3.15 -3.29 9.69
C HIS A 138 3.68 -2.35 8.60
N ALA A 139 3.17 -2.45 7.37
CA ALA A 139 3.57 -1.58 6.27
C ALA A 139 3.23 -0.11 6.55
N VAL A 140 2.04 0.18 7.08
CA VAL A 140 1.62 1.53 7.48
C VAL A 140 2.56 2.08 8.55
N MET A 141 2.82 1.31 9.61
CA MET A 141 3.72 1.71 10.68
C MET A 141 5.13 2.06 10.16
N LEU A 142 5.69 1.22 9.28
CA LEU A 142 7.00 1.47 8.67
C LEU A 142 6.98 2.71 7.77
N TYR A 143 5.92 2.86 6.98
CA TYR A 143 5.77 3.99 6.07
C TYR A 143 5.64 5.31 6.80
N GLU A 144 4.84 5.40 7.87
CA GLU A 144 4.67 6.63 8.66
C GLU A 144 6.01 7.13 9.23
N GLN A 145 6.84 6.22 9.75
CA GLN A 145 8.18 6.55 10.25
C GLN A 145 9.11 7.09 9.16
N LEU A 146 9.02 6.55 7.94
CA LEU A 146 9.84 6.97 6.80
C LEU A 146 9.31 8.24 6.14
N PHE A 147 8.00 8.44 6.14
CA PHE A 147 7.31 9.49 5.41
C PHE A 147 7.69 10.87 5.91
N GLU A 148 7.59 11.11 7.22
CA GLU A 148 7.88 12.42 7.82
C GLU A 148 9.32 12.85 7.52
N TYR A 149 10.28 11.94 7.77
CA TYR A 149 11.69 12.21 7.51
C TYR A 149 12.00 12.44 6.03
N SER A 150 11.34 11.69 5.14
CA SER A 150 11.54 11.79 3.69
C SER A 150 11.00 13.13 3.16
N LEU A 151 9.80 13.54 3.60
CA LEU A 151 9.16 14.76 3.14
C LEU A 151 9.95 16.00 3.58
N ASP A 152 10.38 16.06 4.84
CA ASP A 152 11.17 17.17 5.37
C ASP A 152 12.49 17.32 4.61
N ARG A 153 13.18 16.21 4.35
CA ARG A 153 14.42 16.22 3.57
C ARG A 153 14.20 16.68 2.13
N LYS A 154 13.12 16.22 1.49
CA LYS A 154 12.76 16.63 0.13
C LYS A 154 12.45 18.12 0.06
N LEU A 155 11.67 18.64 1.02
CA LEU A 155 11.35 20.06 1.15
C LEU A 155 12.60 20.90 1.36
N GLN A 156 13.43 20.55 2.35
CA GLN A 156 14.67 21.28 2.63
C GLN A 156 15.58 21.29 1.41
N SER A 157 15.78 20.14 0.76
CA SER A 157 16.60 20.04 -0.45
C SER A 157 16.06 20.88 -1.60
N TRP A 158 14.74 21.06 -1.69
CA TRP A 158 14.16 21.95 -2.69
C TRP A 158 14.33 23.42 -2.33
N ILE A 159 14.15 23.78 -1.06
CA ILE A 159 14.42 25.14 -0.57
C ILE A 159 15.88 25.51 -0.84
N ASP A 160 16.83 24.64 -0.50
CA ASP A 160 18.26 24.88 -0.71
C ASP A 160 18.60 25.06 -2.18
N ARG A 161 18.00 24.25 -3.08
CA ARG A 161 18.22 24.40 -4.53
C ARG A 161 17.65 25.71 -5.09
N HIS A 162 16.56 26.22 -4.52
CA HIS A 162 15.85 27.38 -5.08
C HIS A 162 16.21 28.69 -4.41
N PHE A 163 16.57 28.67 -3.12
CA PHE A 163 16.82 29.84 -2.28
C PHE A 163 18.18 29.78 -1.56
N GLY A 164 18.85 28.63 -1.55
CA GLY A 164 20.22 28.50 -1.07
C GLY A 164 21.16 29.40 -1.87
N ARG A 165 22.15 29.94 -1.18
CA ARG A 165 23.17 30.83 -1.75
C ARG A 165 24.33 30.04 -2.32
#